data_AF-A0A2S5W251-F1
#
_entry.id   AF-A0A2S5W251-F1
#
_cell.length_a   1.000
_cell.length_b   1.000
_cell.length_c   1.000
_cell.angle_alpha   90.00
_cell.angle_beta   90.00
_cell.angle_gamma   90.00
#
_symmetry.space_group_name_H-M   'P 1'
#
loop_
_entity.id
_entity.type
_entity.pdbx_description
1 polymer ?
#
loop_
_entity_poly.entity_id
_entity_poly.type
_entity_poly.pdbx_seq_one_letter_code
_entity_poly.pdbx_strand_id
1 'polypeptide(L)'
;MVPERDDPTRYSIDLADSTMNFVGAELGDRRHRRLLSEVADARISGDAAVAEVAALHGLSIDRSRGTAVAGFDDYLLPGTFTLRSRITDAGHPEGITDAELLRTVEVQLSHLRAAEIGRVPVPGRLDYDHMKAIHRHLFQDIYHWAGVERVGPETAMIRFAPDAIDYEPFDPAAPMVKYTYLPGPEIAEAASIQYSQLELLLHRRGLTREAYLDLVPEFSSELIAIHSFRDGNMRAQWVFAIYYNDAIGFPEDLGLLAQDTSINRRISHSLHRYQATGDHSGMLPHFLDFTAAERTPRV
;
A
#
# COMPACT_ATOMS: atom_id res chain seq x y z
N MET A 1 9.38 15.10 -14.88
CA MET A 1 10.39 14.21 -15.51
C MET A 1 10.87 13.24 -14.45
N VAL A 2 10.46 11.98 -14.56
CA VAL A 2 10.99 10.86 -13.76
C VAL A 2 12.45 10.69 -14.16
N PRO A 3 13.41 10.61 -13.22
CA PRO A 3 14.80 10.38 -13.58
C PRO A 3 14.94 9.06 -14.36
N GLU A 4 15.77 9.06 -15.39
CA GLU A 4 16.13 7.84 -16.12
C GLU A 4 16.80 6.87 -15.12
N ARG A 5 16.29 5.64 -15.04
CA ARG A 5 16.74 4.64 -14.07
C ARG A 5 17.76 3.74 -14.72
N ASP A 6 18.89 3.52 -14.07
CA ASP A 6 20.02 2.75 -14.61
C ASP A 6 19.63 1.28 -14.93
N ASP A 7 18.71 0.71 -14.16
CA ASP A 7 18.13 -0.61 -14.40
C ASP A 7 16.60 -0.59 -14.13
N PRO A 8 15.77 -0.34 -15.16
CA PRO A 8 14.33 -0.27 -15.02
C PRO A 8 13.67 -1.58 -14.57
N THR A 9 14.23 -2.72 -14.99
CA THR A 9 13.72 -4.04 -14.58
C THR A 9 13.97 -4.23 -13.09
N ARG A 10 15.20 -4.03 -12.63
CA ARG A 10 15.55 -4.20 -11.22
C ARG A 10 14.74 -3.27 -10.34
N TYR A 11 14.62 -1.99 -10.72
CA TYR A 11 13.77 -1.05 -9.99
C TYR A 11 12.33 -1.55 -9.89
N SER A 12 11.77 -2.07 -10.98
CA SER A 12 10.40 -2.59 -11.01
C SER A 12 10.20 -3.74 -10.05
N ILE A 13 11.16 -4.69 -10.00
CA ILE A 13 11.14 -5.80 -9.04
C ILE A 13 11.30 -5.28 -7.61
N ASP A 14 12.27 -4.39 -7.35
CA ASP A 14 12.55 -3.86 -6.02
C ASP A 14 11.35 -3.04 -5.46
N LEU A 15 10.66 -2.27 -6.31
CA LEU A 15 9.41 -1.60 -5.94
C LEU A 15 8.32 -2.61 -5.59
N ALA A 16 8.14 -3.64 -6.42
CA ALA A 16 7.12 -4.64 -6.20
C ALA A 16 7.36 -5.43 -4.89
N ASP A 17 8.61 -5.86 -4.67
CA ASP A 17 9.02 -6.63 -3.50
C ASP A 17 8.98 -5.79 -2.22
N SER A 18 9.46 -4.55 -2.24
CA SER A 18 9.34 -3.64 -1.09
C SER A 18 7.87 -3.38 -0.73
N THR A 19 6.98 -3.27 -1.72
CA THR A 19 5.53 -3.11 -1.49
C THR A 19 4.92 -4.31 -0.78
N MET A 20 5.37 -5.53 -1.08
CA MET A 20 4.91 -6.76 -0.40
C MET A 20 5.53 -6.90 1.00
N ASN A 21 6.84 -6.66 1.12
CA ASN A 21 7.53 -6.68 2.41
C ASN A 21 6.93 -5.65 3.37
N PHE A 22 6.53 -4.47 2.87
CA PHE A 22 5.89 -3.42 3.66
C PHE A 22 4.59 -3.86 4.32
N VAL A 23 3.92 -4.90 3.82
CA VAL A 23 2.73 -5.50 4.44
C VAL A 23 2.96 -6.89 5.03
N GLY A 24 4.22 -7.35 5.06
CA GLY A 24 4.59 -8.68 5.55
C GLY A 24 4.05 -9.82 4.67
N ALA A 25 3.78 -9.55 3.38
CA ALA A 25 3.30 -10.56 2.44
C ALA A 25 4.47 -11.41 1.89
N GLU A 26 4.19 -12.68 1.62
CA GLU A 26 5.15 -13.55 0.94
C GLU A 26 5.36 -13.12 -0.52
N LEU A 27 6.59 -13.22 -1.02
CA LEU A 27 6.96 -12.83 -2.39
C LEU A 27 6.55 -13.85 -3.48
N GLY A 28 5.79 -14.88 -3.10
CA GLY A 28 5.30 -15.94 -3.97
C GLY A 28 6.32 -17.03 -4.30
N ASP A 29 5.83 -18.09 -4.95
CA ASP A 29 6.64 -19.25 -5.36
C ASP A 29 7.48 -18.97 -6.62
N ARG A 30 8.29 -19.96 -7.03
CA ARG A 30 9.15 -19.85 -8.22
C ARG A 30 8.38 -19.46 -9.49
N ARG A 31 7.13 -19.89 -9.61
CA ARG A 31 6.32 -19.62 -10.80
C ARG A 31 5.82 -18.18 -10.80
N HIS A 32 5.33 -17.70 -9.67
CA HIS A 32 4.95 -16.30 -9.49
C HIS A 32 6.15 -15.37 -9.71
N ARG A 33 7.32 -15.70 -9.14
CA ARG A 33 8.56 -14.95 -9.36
C ARG A 33 8.95 -14.83 -10.83
N ARG A 34 8.73 -15.88 -11.63
CA ARG A 34 8.96 -15.84 -13.09
C ARG A 34 8.01 -14.83 -13.75
N LEU A 35 6.72 -14.86 -13.42
CA LEU A 35 5.73 -13.92 -13.98
C LEU A 35 6.05 -12.47 -13.60
N LEU A 36 6.43 -12.23 -12.34
CA LEU A 36 6.84 -10.92 -11.88
C LEU A 36 8.02 -10.37 -12.70
N SER A 37 9.07 -11.18 -12.91
CA SER A 37 10.20 -10.80 -13.76
C SER A 37 9.78 -10.56 -15.21
N GLU A 38 8.87 -11.37 -15.76
CA GLU A 38 8.35 -11.17 -17.11
C GLU A 38 7.57 -9.86 -17.27
N VAL A 39 6.80 -9.46 -16.26
CA VAL A 39 6.11 -8.17 -16.21
C VAL A 39 7.12 -7.02 -16.07
N ALA A 40 8.08 -7.15 -15.15
CA ALA A 40 9.13 -6.14 -14.93
C ALA A 40 10.00 -5.90 -16.18
N ASP A 41 10.25 -6.95 -16.96
CA ASP A 41 10.96 -6.87 -18.25
C ASP A 41 10.08 -6.39 -19.41
N ALA A 42 8.78 -6.19 -19.19
CA ALA A 42 7.77 -5.98 -20.23
C ALA A 42 7.74 -7.09 -21.31
N ARG A 43 8.13 -8.33 -20.95
CA ARG A 43 8.00 -9.52 -21.81
C ARG A 43 6.56 -10.00 -21.91
N ILE A 44 5.77 -9.77 -20.87
CA ILE A 44 4.31 -9.94 -20.86
C ILE A 44 3.66 -8.70 -20.26
N SER A 45 2.43 -8.40 -20.68
CA SER A 45 1.58 -7.41 -19.99
C SER A 45 1.13 -7.95 -18.64
N GLY A 46 0.88 -7.08 -17.65
CA GLY A 46 0.28 -7.49 -16.39
C GLY A 46 -1.12 -8.07 -16.57
N ASP A 47 -1.90 -7.66 -17.57
CA ASP A 47 -3.20 -8.30 -17.87
C ASP A 47 -3.03 -9.80 -18.20
N ALA A 48 -2.02 -10.14 -19.00
CA ALA A 48 -1.68 -11.52 -19.32
C ALA A 48 -1.15 -12.28 -18.09
N ALA A 49 -0.33 -11.65 -17.25
CA ALA A 49 0.18 -12.25 -16.02
C ALA A 49 -0.94 -12.51 -14.99
N VAL A 50 -1.85 -11.55 -14.83
CA VAL A 50 -3.06 -11.65 -13.99
C VAL A 50 -3.93 -12.80 -14.46
N ALA A 51 -4.18 -12.90 -15.77
CA ALA A 51 -4.96 -13.98 -16.35
C ALA A 51 -4.28 -15.35 -16.14
N GLU A 52 -2.94 -15.43 -16.26
CA GLU A 52 -2.22 -16.66 -15.95
C GLU A 52 -2.43 -17.03 -14.48
N VAL A 53 -2.14 -16.15 -13.52
CA VAL A 53 -2.32 -16.41 -12.08
C VAL A 53 -3.72 -16.92 -11.77
N ALA A 54 -4.77 -16.23 -12.27
CA ALA A 54 -6.15 -16.67 -12.07
C ALA A 54 -6.37 -18.10 -12.57
N ALA A 55 -5.92 -18.41 -13.79
CA ALA A 55 -6.05 -19.74 -14.37
C ALA A 55 -5.34 -20.84 -13.57
N LEU A 56 -4.22 -20.53 -12.89
CA LEU A 56 -3.47 -21.51 -12.07
C LEU A 56 -4.23 -21.99 -10.86
N HIS A 57 -5.04 -21.11 -10.30
CA HIS A 57 -5.87 -21.40 -9.15
C HIS A 57 -7.26 -21.92 -9.57
N GLY A 58 -7.50 -22.10 -10.87
CA GLY A 58 -8.82 -22.50 -11.39
C GLY A 58 -9.87 -21.38 -11.30
N LEU A 59 -9.41 -20.13 -11.27
CA LEU A 59 -10.22 -18.93 -11.05
C LEU A 59 -10.34 -18.11 -12.34
N SER A 60 -11.26 -17.16 -12.33
CA SER A 60 -11.45 -16.15 -13.37
C SER A 60 -11.50 -14.75 -12.75
N ILE A 61 -11.21 -13.74 -13.57
CA ILE A 61 -11.37 -12.34 -13.17
C ILE A 61 -12.64 -11.79 -13.82
N ASP A 62 -13.65 -11.50 -13.00
CA ASP A 62 -14.86 -10.84 -13.46
C ASP A 62 -14.55 -9.40 -13.90
N ARG A 63 -14.72 -9.16 -15.20
CA ARG A 63 -14.55 -7.86 -15.84
C ARG A 63 -15.85 -7.05 -15.91
N SER A 64 -16.96 -7.59 -15.40
CA SER A 64 -18.22 -6.89 -15.34
C SER A 64 -18.19 -5.71 -14.36
N ARG A 65 -19.23 -4.89 -14.41
CA ARG A 65 -19.45 -3.83 -13.43
C ARG A 65 -19.98 -4.47 -12.15
N GLY A 66 -19.27 -4.27 -11.04
CA GLY A 66 -19.69 -4.80 -9.75
C GLY A 66 -20.93 -4.11 -9.20
N THR A 67 -21.48 -4.71 -8.15
CA THR A 67 -22.53 -4.12 -7.33
C THR A 67 -22.05 -2.83 -6.68
N ALA A 68 -22.95 -1.85 -6.59
CA ALA A 68 -22.67 -0.61 -5.88
C ALA A 68 -22.54 -0.90 -4.38
N VAL A 69 -21.52 -0.35 -3.75
CA VAL A 69 -21.37 -0.37 -2.29
C VAL A 69 -22.15 0.81 -1.73
N ALA A 70 -23.25 0.53 -1.02
CA ALA A 70 -24.07 1.53 -0.34
C ALA A 70 -23.80 1.56 1.17
N GLY A 71 -23.39 0.44 1.75
CA GLY A 71 -23.05 0.30 3.17
C GLY A 71 -21.77 -0.51 3.39
N PHE A 72 -21.31 -0.56 4.64
CA PHE A 72 -20.06 -1.24 4.99
C PHE A 72 -20.13 -2.77 4.83
N ASP A 73 -21.31 -3.35 5.01
CA ASP A 73 -21.54 -4.79 4.84
C ASP A 73 -21.56 -5.22 3.36
N ASP A 74 -21.82 -4.29 2.43
CA ASP A 74 -21.82 -4.57 0.99
C ASP A 74 -20.42 -4.93 0.46
N TYR A 75 -19.38 -4.71 1.26
CA TYR A 75 -18.03 -5.19 0.95
C TYR A 75 -17.87 -6.70 1.13
N LEU A 76 -18.78 -7.37 1.83
CA LEU A 76 -18.67 -8.79 2.20
C LEU A 76 -19.58 -9.67 1.35
N LEU A 77 -19.11 -10.90 1.10
CA LEU A 77 -19.95 -11.96 0.56
C LEU A 77 -21.03 -12.33 1.61
N PRO A 78 -22.32 -12.43 1.22
CA PRO A 78 -23.41 -12.68 2.15
C PRO A 78 -23.16 -13.91 3.04
N GLY A 79 -23.30 -13.73 4.36
CA GLY A 79 -23.11 -14.81 5.33
C GLY A 79 -21.65 -15.19 5.62
N THR A 80 -20.69 -14.39 5.15
CA THR A 80 -19.25 -14.62 5.39
C THR A 80 -18.54 -13.34 5.85
N PHE A 81 -17.27 -13.47 6.24
CA PHE A 81 -16.37 -12.33 6.46
C PHE A 81 -15.40 -12.11 5.30
N THR A 82 -15.60 -12.81 4.18
CA THR A 82 -14.75 -12.71 2.98
C THR A 82 -15.21 -11.52 2.14
N LEU A 83 -14.26 -10.73 1.63
CA LEU A 83 -14.56 -9.59 0.78
C LEU A 83 -15.12 -10.05 -0.58
N ARG A 84 -16.16 -9.35 -1.06
CA ARG A 84 -16.57 -9.43 -2.47
C ARG A 84 -15.41 -9.00 -3.34
N SER A 85 -15.17 -9.77 -4.40
CA SER A 85 -14.03 -9.58 -5.28
C SER A 85 -14.38 -9.95 -6.71
N ARG A 86 -13.53 -9.52 -7.63
CA ARG A 86 -13.55 -9.93 -9.04
C ARG A 86 -12.99 -11.34 -9.23
N ILE A 87 -12.42 -11.95 -8.19
CA ILE A 87 -11.79 -13.27 -8.28
C ILE A 87 -12.87 -14.32 -8.05
N THR A 88 -13.29 -15.00 -9.12
CA THR A 88 -14.49 -15.84 -9.14
C THR A 88 -14.21 -17.25 -9.64
N ASP A 89 -15.15 -18.15 -9.41
CA ASP A 89 -15.24 -19.47 -10.04
C ASP A 89 -16.70 -19.72 -10.52
N ALA A 90 -16.97 -20.90 -11.09
CA ALA A 90 -18.29 -21.23 -11.63
C ALA A 90 -19.43 -21.24 -10.59
N GLY A 91 -19.12 -21.48 -9.31
CA GLY A 91 -20.08 -21.49 -8.20
C GLY A 91 -20.17 -20.15 -7.45
N HIS A 92 -19.19 -19.27 -7.63
CA HIS A 92 -19.04 -18.05 -6.83
C HIS A 92 -18.87 -16.80 -7.71
N PRO A 93 -19.95 -16.30 -8.36
CA PRO A 93 -19.88 -15.19 -9.30
C PRO A 93 -19.63 -13.82 -8.65
N GLU A 94 -19.79 -13.69 -7.32
CA GLU A 94 -19.58 -12.44 -6.58
C GLU A 94 -18.23 -12.37 -5.84
N GLY A 95 -17.41 -13.41 -6.03
CA GLY A 95 -16.12 -13.61 -5.36
C GLY A 95 -16.04 -14.97 -4.67
N ILE A 96 -14.85 -15.58 -4.69
CA ILE A 96 -14.60 -16.84 -3.97
C ILE A 96 -14.77 -16.69 -2.46
N THR A 97 -15.25 -17.76 -1.81
CA THR A 97 -15.54 -17.77 -0.37
C THR A 97 -14.33 -18.16 0.49
N ASP A 98 -13.35 -18.86 -0.08
CA ASP A 98 -12.10 -19.24 0.59
C ASP A 98 -11.21 -18.00 0.81
N ALA A 99 -11.13 -17.57 2.06
CA ALA A 99 -10.39 -16.38 2.47
C ALA A 99 -8.87 -16.52 2.30
N GLU A 100 -8.30 -17.72 2.49
CA GLU A 100 -6.86 -17.94 2.34
C GLU A 100 -6.44 -17.98 0.87
N LEU A 101 -7.27 -18.61 0.03
CA LEU A 101 -7.07 -18.56 -1.42
C LEU A 101 -7.22 -17.13 -1.94
N LEU A 102 -8.25 -16.40 -1.49
CA LEU A 102 -8.44 -14.99 -1.85
C LEU A 102 -7.21 -14.18 -1.49
N ARG A 103 -6.72 -14.26 -0.25
CA ARG A 103 -5.52 -13.56 0.21
C ARG A 103 -4.30 -13.89 -0.65
N THR A 104 -4.10 -15.17 -0.96
CA THR A 104 -2.97 -15.64 -1.79
C THR A 104 -2.99 -15.02 -3.18
N VAL A 105 -4.15 -15.09 -3.86
CA VAL A 105 -4.31 -14.55 -5.22
C VAL A 105 -4.25 -13.03 -5.21
N GLU A 106 -4.88 -12.38 -4.24
CA GLU A 106 -4.90 -10.92 -4.08
C GLU A 106 -3.49 -10.33 -3.89
N VAL A 107 -2.64 -10.98 -3.09
CA VAL A 107 -1.22 -10.64 -2.97
C VAL A 107 -0.51 -10.82 -4.31
N GLN A 108 -0.68 -11.96 -4.99
CA GLN A 108 -0.02 -12.22 -6.28
C GLN A 108 -0.41 -11.18 -7.34
N LEU A 109 -1.70 -10.87 -7.48
CA LEU A 109 -2.18 -9.92 -8.48
C LEU A 109 -1.69 -8.50 -8.20
N SER A 110 -1.79 -8.04 -6.94
CA SER A 110 -1.31 -6.70 -6.56
C SER A 110 0.22 -6.57 -6.67
N HIS A 111 0.97 -7.66 -6.46
CA HIS A 111 2.42 -7.71 -6.67
C HIS A 111 2.80 -7.53 -8.14
N LEU A 112 2.09 -8.17 -9.06
CA LEU A 112 2.27 -7.98 -10.50
C LEU A 112 1.97 -6.53 -10.92
N ARG A 113 0.89 -5.94 -10.40
CA ARG A 113 0.56 -4.53 -10.66
C ARG A 113 1.59 -3.58 -10.05
N ALA A 114 2.16 -3.89 -8.90
CA ALA A 114 3.28 -3.11 -8.36
C ALA A 114 4.51 -3.17 -9.28
N ALA A 115 4.82 -4.32 -9.88
CA ALA A 115 5.89 -4.40 -10.89
C ALA A 115 5.59 -3.53 -12.12
N GLU A 116 4.35 -3.53 -12.63
CA GLU A 116 3.95 -2.63 -13.72
C GLU A 116 4.15 -1.16 -13.38
N ILE A 117 3.75 -0.73 -12.18
CA ILE A 117 3.96 0.63 -11.66
C ILE A 117 5.44 1.02 -11.67
N GLY A 118 6.33 0.09 -11.30
CA GLY A 118 7.77 0.33 -11.31
C GLY A 118 8.35 0.56 -12.71
N ARG A 119 7.67 0.04 -13.75
CA ARG A 119 8.02 0.23 -15.16
C ARG A 119 7.37 1.48 -15.76
N VAL A 120 6.05 1.60 -15.58
CA VAL A 120 5.21 2.67 -16.09
C VAL A 120 4.47 3.28 -14.90
N PRO A 121 4.99 4.40 -14.37
CA PRO A 121 4.37 5.04 -13.21
C PRO A 121 2.92 5.43 -13.46
N VAL A 122 2.09 5.31 -12.42
CA VAL A 122 0.73 5.85 -12.46
C VAL A 122 0.84 7.38 -12.61
N PRO A 123 0.18 8.00 -13.59
CA PRO A 123 0.23 9.44 -13.74
C PRO A 123 -0.62 10.13 -12.67
N GLY A 124 -0.11 11.25 -12.14
CA GLY A 124 -0.84 12.08 -11.20
C GLY A 124 0.02 13.21 -10.63
N ARG A 125 -0.53 13.91 -9.63
CA ARG A 125 0.06 15.15 -9.08
C ARG A 125 0.52 15.04 -7.62
N LEU A 126 0.58 13.81 -7.09
CA LEU A 126 0.84 13.55 -5.67
C LEU A 126 -0.23 14.16 -4.75
N ASP A 127 -1.46 14.23 -5.25
CA ASP A 127 -2.65 14.59 -4.50
C ASP A 127 -3.46 13.34 -4.15
N TYR A 128 -4.61 13.54 -3.51
CA TYR A 128 -5.46 12.43 -3.11
C TYR A 128 -6.07 11.67 -4.30
N ASP A 129 -6.30 12.35 -5.44
CA ASP A 129 -6.74 11.69 -6.67
C ASP A 129 -5.66 10.76 -7.23
N HIS A 130 -4.39 11.15 -7.12
CA HIS A 130 -3.27 10.29 -7.46
C HIS A 130 -3.21 9.05 -6.55
N MET A 131 -3.40 9.21 -5.24
CA MET A 131 -3.50 8.08 -4.30
C MET A 131 -4.62 7.10 -4.70
N LYS A 132 -5.81 7.60 -5.03
CA LYS A 132 -6.93 6.79 -5.52
C LYS A 132 -6.60 6.09 -6.84
N ALA A 133 -5.84 6.73 -7.73
CA ALA A 133 -5.40 6.12 -8.99
C ALA A 133 -4.37 5.00 -8.76
N ILE A 134 -3.42 5.18 -7.84
CA ILE A 134 -2.46 4.15 -7.42
C ILE A 134 -3.21 2.94 -6.84
N HIS A 135 -4.13 3.18 -5.90
CA HIS A 135 -4.96 2.11 -5.34
C HIS A 135 -5.77 1.40 -6.43
N ARG A 136 -6.36 2.14 -7.38
CA ARG A 136 -7.07 1.54 -8.51
C ARG A 136 -6.15 0.61 -9.29
N HIS A 137 -4.96 1.06 -9.66
CA HIS A 137 -4.04 0.26 -10.46
C HIS A 137 -3.62 -1.04 -9.76
N LEU A 138 -3.32 -0.98 -8.47
CA LEU A 138 -2.95 -2.15 -7.67
C LEU A 138 -4.07 -3.18 -7.53
N PHE A 139 -5.33 -2.72 -7.43
CA PHE A 139 -6.46 -3.55 -7.01
C PHE A 139 -7.58 -3.72 -8.06
N GLN A 140 -7.44 -3.17 -9.26
CA GLN A 140 -8.49 -3.17 -10.31
C GLN A 140 -8.94 -4.57 -10.74
N ASP A 141 -8.06 -5.57 -10.66
CA ASP A 141 -8.36 -6.96 -10.98
C ASP A 141 -8.92 -7.75 -9.78
N ILE A 142 -8.89 -7.15 -8.58
CA ILE A 142 -9.24 -7.82 -7.32
C ILE A 142 -10.57 -7.30 -6.81
N TYR A 143 -10.79 -5.98 -6.79
CA TYR A 143 -11.98 -5.38 -6.20
C TYR A 143 -12.74 -4.50 -7.19
N HIS A 144 -14.07 -4.55 -7.15
CA HIS A 144 -14.91 -3.66 -7.95
C HIS A 144 -14.82 -2.19 -7.51
N TRP A 145 -14.46 -1.96 -6.26
CA TRP A 145 -14.30 -0.66 -5.61
C TRP A 145 -12.86 -0.13 -5.61
N ALA A 146 -11.96 -0.73 -6.40
CA ALA A 146 -10.57 -0.29 -6.47
C ALA A 146 -10.45 1.22 -6.79
N GLY A 147 -9.80 1.97 -5.90
CA GLY A 147 -9.62 3.42 -6.02
C GLY A 147 -10.83 4.25 -5.58
N VAL A 148 -11.78 3.64 -4.87
CA VAL A 148 -12.95 4.29 -4.28
C VAL A 148 -12.81 4.26 -2.76
N GLU A 149 -13.12 5.39 -2.13
CA GLU A 149 -13.10 5.52 -0.66
C GLU A 149 -14.12 4.59 -0.01
N ARG A 150 -13.82 4.10 1.19
CA ARG A 150 -14.80 3.31 1.95
C ARG A 150 -15.92 4.21 2.48
N VAL A 151 -17.13 3.70 2.47
CA VAL A 151 -18.34 4.43 2.90
C VAL A 151 -18.59 4.35 4.41
N GLY A 152 -17.83 3.52 5.13
CA GLY A 152 -18.07 3.22 6.53
C GLY A 152 -16.86 2.56 7.19
N PRO A 153 -17.01 2.07 8.43
CA PRO A 153 -18.21 2.11 9.25
C PRO A 153 -18.51 3.53 9.75
N GLU A 154 -19.73 3.79 10.25
CA GLU A 154 -20.11 5.10 10.82
C GLU A 154 -19.33 5.45 12.09
N THR A 155 -18.73 4.45 12.73
CA THR A 155 -17.89 4.61 13.92
C THR A 155 -16.44 4.21 13.59
N ALA A 156 -15.51 4.59 14.46
CA ALA A 156 -14.11 4.28 14.28
C ALA A 156 -13.88 2.77 14.17
N MET A 157 -13.16 2.33 13.13
CA MET A 157 -12.74 0.94 13.02
C MET A 157 -11.71 0.64 14.09
N ILE A 158 -11.72 -0.58 14.61
CA ILE A 158 -10.78 -1.03 15.64
C ILE A 158 -9.82 -2.02 15.01
N ARG A 159 -8.52 -1.83 15.29
CA ARG A 159 -7.48 -2.82 15.03
C ARG A 159 -6.78 -3.14 16.33
N PHE A 160 -6.58 -4.42 16.61
CA PHE A 160 -5.69 -4.85 17.67
C PHE A 160 -4.28 -5.05 17.09
N ALA A 161 -3.28 -4.49 17.77
CA ALA A 161 -1.87 -4.70 17.45
C ALA A 161 -1.04 -4.71 18.75
N PRO A 162 0.21 -5.22 18.74
CA PRO A 162 1.08 -5.15 19.90
C PRO A 162 1.22 -3.71 20.43
N ASP A 163 1.32 -3.58 21.73
CA ASP A 163 1.56 -2.30 22.40
C ASP A 163 2.86 -1.66 21.90
N ALA A 164 2.75 -0.48 21.30
CA ALA A 164 3.87 0.27 20.75
C ALA A 164 4.30 1.44 21.65
N ILE A 165 3.60 1.63 22.78
CA ILE A 165 3.88 2.69 23.75
C ILE A 165 4.93 2.19 24.74
N ASP A 166 4.66 1.03 25.34
CA ASP A 166 5.41 0.52 26.51
C ASP A 166 6.40 -0.60 26.15
N TYR A 167 6.39 -1.08 24.90
CA TYR A 167 7.21 -2.20 24.45
C TYR A 167 7.98 -1.84 23.18
N GLU A 168 9.18 -2.41 23.02
CA GLU A 168 10.00 -2.26 21.82
C GLU A 168 9.42 -3.04 20.63
N PRO A 169 9.78 -2.68 19.38
CA PRO A 169 9.44 -3.49 18.23
C PRO A 169 9.84 -4.95 18.46
N PHE A 170 8.90 -5.85 18.18
CA PHE A 170 9.09 -7.31 18.21
C PHE A 170 9.12 -7.96 19.60
N ASP A 171 8.84 -7.21 20.67
CA ASP A 171 8.74 -7.80 22.00
C ASP A 171 7.61 -8.84 22.05
N PRO A 172 7.91 -10.14 22.29
CA PRO A 172 6.90 -11.19 22.35
C PRO A 172 6.00 -11.07 23.58
N ALA A 173 6.37 -10.26 24.58
CA ALA A 173 5.57 -9.99 25.77
C ALA A 173 4.60 -8.81 25.58
N ALA A 174 4.68 -8.07 24.46
CA ALA A 174 3.79 -6.95 24.19
C ALA A 174 2.33 -7.42 24.11
N PRO A 175 1.43 -6.91 24.96
CA PRO A 175 0.02 -7.25 24.87
C PRO A 175 -0.61 -6.64 23.61
N MET A 176 -1.70 -7.25 23.14
CA MET A 176 -2.49 -6.66 22.06
C MET A 176 -3.35 -5.53 22.62
N VAL A 177 -3.15 -4.31 22.11
CA VAL A 177 -3.92 -3.11 22.49
C VAL A 177 -4.71 -2.56 21.30
N LYS A 178 -5.66 -1.68 21.61
CA LYS A 178 -6.58 -1.09 20.63
C LYS A 178 -5.95 0.12 19.94
N TYR A 179 -6.01 0.11 18.61
CA TYR A 179 -5.77 1.23 17.72
C TYR A 179 -7.03 1.49 16.88
N THR A 180 -7.15 2.67 16.29
CA THR A 180 -8.39 3.07 15.58
C THR A 180 -8.14 3.60 14.19
N TYR A 181 -9.12 3.47 13.30
CA TYR A 181 -9.14 4.24 12.05
C TYR A 181 -10.38 5.13 12.03
N LEU A 182 -10.32 6.22 11.28
CA LEU A 182 -11.42 7.19 11.20
C LEU A 182 -12.73 6.52 10.76
N PRO A 183 -13.89 7.00 11.22
CA PRO A 183 -15.17 6.58 10.65
C PRO A 183 -15.30 7.04 9.19
N GLY A 184 -16.11 6.34 8.41
CA GLY A 184 -16.34 6.60 6.99
C GLY A 184 -16.69 8.06 6.67
N PRO A 185 -17.64 8.70 7.38
CA PRO A 185 -18.05 10.08 7.13
C PRO A 185 -16.92 11.12 7.23
N GLU A 186 -15.83 10.83 7.94
CA GLU A 186 -14.73 11.78 8.18
C GLU A 186 -13.60 11.67 7.14
N ILE A 187 -13.55 10.58 6.36
CA ILE A 187 -12.41 10.27 5.48
C ILE A 187 -12.16 11.37 4.45
N ALA A 188 -13.21 11.82 3.76
CA ALA A 188 -13.04 12.71 2.61
C ALA A 188 -12.43 14.06 3.02
N GLU A 189 -12.90 14.63 4.13
CA GLU A 189 -12.36 15.87 4.68
C GLU A 189 -10.93 15.68 5.20
N ALA A 190 -10.70 14.65 6.03
CA ALA A 190 -9.39 14.38 6.62
C ALA A 190 -8.33 14.10 5.54
N ALA A 191 -8.66 13.28 4.53
CA ALA A 191 -7.78 13.03 3.39
C ALA A 191 -7.51 14.32 2.62
N SER A 192 -8.53 15.12 2.30
CA SER A 192 -8.34 16.38 1.58
C SER A 192 -7.38 17.33 2.30
N ILE A 193 -7.50 17.46 3.63
CA ILE A 193 -6.61 18.28 4.45
C ILE A 193 -5.19 17.73 4.40
N GLN A 194 -5.03 16.43 4.66
CA GLN A 194 -3.74 15.77 4.73
C GLN A 194 -2.95 15.87 3.41
N TYR A 195 -3.61 15.60 2.27
CA TYR A 195 -2.96 15.72 0.97
C TYR A 195 -2.67 17.18 0.57
N SER A 196 -3.45 18.15 1.06
CA SER A 196 -3.13 19.57 0.87
C SER A 196 -1.87 19.99 1.65
N GLN A 197 -1.67 19.46 2.86
CA GLN A 197 -0.44 19.70 3.63
C GLN A 197 0.79 19.09 2.93
N LEU A 198 0.66 17.88 2.39
CA LEU A 198 1.69 17.25 1.57
C LEU A 198 2.00 18.07 0.32
N GLU A 199 0.99 18.59 -0.39
CA GLU A 199 1.22 19.47 -1.55
C GLU A 199 1.99 20.74 -1.15
N LEU A 200 1.67 21.36 -0.01
CA LEU A 200 2.42 22.52 0.49
C LEU A 200 3.88 22.17 0.81
N LEU A 201 4.12 21.02 1.45
CA LEU A 201 5.47 20.56 1.78
C LEU A 201 6.29 20.26 0.53
N LEU A 202 5.68 19.65 -0.50
CA LEU A 202 6.33 19.36 -1.78
C LEU A 202 6.88 20.61 -2.47
N HIS A 203 6.27 21.78 -2.25
CA HIS A 203 6.70 23.05 -2.83
C HIS A 203 7.63 23.86 -1.92
N ARG A 204 7.96 23.35 -0.73
CA ARG A 204 8.83 24.03 0.23
C ARG A 204 10.27 24.05 -0.25
N ARG A 205 10.84 25.25 -0.37
CA ARG A 205 12.26 25.43 -0.72
C ARG A 205 13.16 25.29 0.52
N GLY A 206 14.37 24.77 0.31
CA GLY A 206 15.39 24.69 1.35
C GLY A 206 15.07 23.70 2.48
N LEU A 207 14.19 22.74 2.23
CA LEU A 207 13.93 21.65 3.17
C LEU A 207 15.17 20.73 3.21
N THR A 208 15.76 20.56 4.39
CA THR A 208 16.86 19.59 4.56
C THR A 208 16.31 18.19 4.76
N ARG A 209 17.15 17.18 4.57
CA ARG A 209 16.76 15.78 4.77
C ARG A 209 16.35 15.53 6.22
N GLU A 210 17.07 16.08 7.18
CA GLU A 210 16.76 15.96 8.61
C GLU A 210 15.39 16.55 8.92
N ALA A 211 15.14 17.78 8.46
CA ALA A 211 13.86 18.45 8.67
C ALA A 211 12.69 17.72 7.96
N TYR A 212 12.95 17.06 6.84
CA TYR A 212 11.95 16.22 6.19
C TYR A 212 11.65 14.97 7.02
N LEU A 213 12.69 14.27 7.46
CA LEU A 213 12.56 13.04 8.22
C LEU A 213 11.92 13.24 9.60
N ASP A 214 12.03 14.44 10.19
CA ASP A 214 11.29 14.82 11.39
C ASP A 214 9.76 14.90 11.15
N LEU A 215 9.34 15.19 9.91
CA LEU A 215 7.93 15.40 9.54
C LEU A 215 7.24 14.16 8.95
N VAL A 216 8.00 13.31 8.23
CA VAL A 216 7.48 12.08 7.60
C VAL A 216 6.62 11.23 8.55
N PRO A 217 7.00 11.06 9.84
CA PRO A 217 6.24 10.20 10.73
C PRO A 217 4.83 10.68 11.02
N GLU A 218 4.66 11.99 11.20
CA GLU A 218 3.37 12.62 11.41
C GLU A 218 2.49 12.39 10.19
N PHE A 219 2.97 12.76 9.00
CA PHE A 219 2.14 12.65 7.81
C PHE A 219 1.80 11.19 7.43
N SER A 220 2.75 10.27 7.62
CA SER A 220 2.53 8.84 7.34
C SER A 220 1.51 8.23 8.29
N SER A 221 1.53 8.63 9.56
CA SER A 221 0.61 8.13 10.56
C SER A 221 -0.80 8.67 10.38
N GLU A 222 -0.95 9.95 10.04
CA GLU A 222 -2.24 10.55 9.72
C GLU A 222 -2.90 9.85 8.53
N LEU A 223 -2.16 9.59 7.45
CA LEU A 223 -2.66 8.82 6.31
C LEU A 223 -3.15 7.42 6.70
N ILE A 224 -2.45 6.76 7.63
CA ILE A 224 -2.83 5.43 8.11
C ILE A 224 -4.06 5.47 9.02
N ALA A 225 -4.20 6.51 9.85
CA ALA A 225 -5.38 6.74 10.68
C ALA A 225 -6.63 7.02 9.82
N ILE A 226 -6.48 7.80 8.74
CA ILE A 226 -7.56 8.08 7.78
C ILE A 226 -8.05 6.77 7.13
N HIS A 227 -7.13 5.90 6.71
CA HIS A 227 -7.43 4.57 6.19
C HIS A 227 -8.51 4.60 5.07
N SER A 228 -8.27 5.41 4.03
CA SER A 228 -9.26 5.82 3.03
C SER A 228 -10.03 4.69 2.34
N PHE A 229 -9.43 3.52 2.16
CA PHE A 229 -9.99 2.41 1.38
C PHE A 229 -10.47 1.27 2.28
N ARG A 230 -11.31 0.37 1.75
CA ARG A 230 -11.79 -0.79 2.52
C ARG A 230 -10.68 -1.79 2.84
N ASP A 231 -9.76 -2.00 1.90
CA ASP A 231 -8.54 -2.79 2.05
C ASP A 231 -7.44 -2.16 1.16
N GLY A 232 -6.21 -2.65 1.21
CA GLY A 232 -5.14 -2.22 0.30
C GLY A 232 -4.43 -0.92 0.68
N ASN A 233 -4.84 -0.26 1.76
CA ASN A 233 -4.31 1.04 2.20
C ASN A 233 -2.77 1.09 2.27
N MET A 234 -2.15 0.18 3.03
CA MET A 234 -0.71 0.19 3.26
C MET A 234 0.11 0.02 1.96
N ARG A 235 -0.33 -0.84 1.03
CA ARG A 235 0.37 -1.05 -0.25
C ARG A 235 0.28 0.17 -1.16
N ALA A 236 -0.91 0.77 -1.26
CA ALA A 236 -1.09 1.99 -2.04
C ALA A 236 -0.33 3.17 -1.42
N GLN A 237 -0.30 3.27 -0.08
CA GLN A 237 0.40 4.34 0.63
C GLN A 237 1.91 4.20 0.47
N TRP A 238 2.43 2.98 0.48
CA TRP A 238 3.84 2.71 0.23
C TRP A 238 4.28 3.17 -1.17
N VAL A 239 3.52 2.80 -2.20
CA VAL A 239 3.79 3.25 -3.57
C VAL A 239 3.69 4.78 -3.69
N PHE A 240 2.68 5.38 -3.05
CA PHE A 240 2.56 6.85 -2.99
C PHE A 240 3.77 7.49 -2.30
N ALA A 241 4.21 6.94 -1.16
CA ALA A 241 5.36 7.43 -0.42
C ALA A 241 6.65 7.35 -1.26
N ILE A 242 6.86 6.26 -2.01
CA ILE A 242 7.99 6.17 -2.96
C ILE A 242 7.96 7.32 -3.97
N TYR A 243 6.79 7.60 -4.57
CA TYR A 243 6.66 8.69 -5.54
C TYR A 243 6.88 10.05 -4.91
N TYR A 244 6.32 10.26 -3.72
CA TYR A 244 6.40 11.51 -2.98
C TYR A 244 7.84 11.80 -2.55
N ASN A 245 8.52 10.80 -1.98
CA ASN A 245 9.89 10.85 -1.50
C ASN A 245 10.88 11.13 -2.65
N ASP A 246 10.69 10.50 -3.82
CA ASP A 246 11.45 10.81 -5.03
C ASP A 246 11.24 12.25 -5.50
N ALA A 247 9.98 12.72 -5.50
CA ALA A 247 9.63 14.06 -5.98
C ALA A 247 10.14 15.20 -5.08
N ILE A 248 10.14 15.00 -3.76
CA ILE A 248 10.67 15.99 -2.79
C ILE A 248 12.20 15.95 -2.68
N GLY A 249 12.86 14.94 -3.28
CA GLY A 249 14.32 14.85 -3.38
C GLY A 249 15.00 13.93 -2.37
N PHE A 250 14.23 13.11 -1.64
CA PHE A 250 14.74 12.16 -0.65
C PHE A 250 14.32 10.71 -0.98
N PRO A 251 14.77 10.14 -2.11
CA PRO A 251 14.31 8.83 -2.56
C PRO A 251 14.75 7.70 -1.61
N GLU A 252 13.91 6.67 -1.54
CA GLU A 252 14.18 5.43 -0.81
C GLU A 252 15.12 4.49 -1.58
N ASP A 253 15.93 3.70 -0.85
CA ASP A 253 16.71 2.58 -1.41
C ASP A 253 15.82 1.32 -1.48
N LEU A 254 15.12 1.18 -2.61
CA LEU A 254 14.23 0.05 -2.82
C LEU A 254 14.93 -1.30 -2.80
N GLY A 255 16.22 -1.36 -3.13
CA GLY A 255 16.98 -2.61 -3.13
C GLY A 255 17.20 -3.15 -1.72
N LEU A 256 17.44 -2.26 -0.75
CA LEU A 256 17.49 -2.62 0.68
C LEU A 256 16.09 -3.01 1.19
N LEU A 257 15.08 -2.23 0.84
CA LEU A 257 13.68 -2.44 1.26
C LEU A 257 13.08 -3.75 0.71
N ALA A 258 13.49 -4.16 -0.49
CA ALA A 258 13.09 -5.43 -1.09
C ALA A 258 13.68 -6.65 -0.37
N GLN A 259 14.71 -6.48 0.46
CA GLN A 259 15.35 -7.55 1.21
C GLN A 259 14.97 -7.57 2.69
N ASP A 260 14.49 -6.45 3.24
CA ASP A 260 14.12 -6.33 4.64
C ASP A 260 12.66 -6.72 4.91
N THR A 261 12.47 -7.94 5.41
CA THR A 261 11.15 -8.44 5.82
C THR A 261 10.68 -7.91 7.17
N SER A 262 11.58 -7.28 7.93
CA SER A 262 11.28 -6.74 9.27
C SER A 262 10.80 -5.29 9.25
N ILE A 263 10.86 -4.63 8.09
CA ILE A 263 10.44 -3.24 7.93
C ILE A 263 8.95 -3.01 8.24
N ASN A 264 8.07 -3.91 7.78
CA ASN A 264 6.62 -3.81 8.07
C ASN A 264 6.39 -3.65 9.56
N ARG A 265 7.03 -4.50 10.37
CA ARG A 265 6.81 -4.54 11.82
C ARG A 265 7.41 -3.31 12.51
N ARG A 266 8.59 -2.83 12.08
CA ARG A 266 9.20 -1.59 12.61
C ARG A 266 8.34 -0.37 12.30
N ILE A 267 7.98 -0.19 11.02
CA ILE A 267 7.14 0.94 10.62
C ILE A 267 5.76 0.84 11.28
N SER A 268 5.11 -0.33 11.28
CA SER A 268 3.82 -0.53 11.98
C SER A 268 3.90 -0.18 13.46
N HIS A 269 4.98 -0.57 14.16
CA HIS A 269 5.18 -0.21 15.56
C HIS A 269 5.27 1.31 15.74
N SER A 270 6.13 2.00 14.98
CA SER A 270 6.25 3.46 15.08
C SER A 270 4.95 4.19 14.75
N LEU A 271 4.18 3.71 13.77
CA LEU A 271 2.89 4.28 13.38
C LEU A 271 1.87 4.17 14.51
N HIS A 272 1.79 3.00 15.14
CA HIS A 272 0.92 2.75 16.28
C HIS A 272 1.33 3.60 17.49
N ARG A 273 2.64 3.75 17.74
CA ARG A 273 3.16 4.63 18.80
C ARG A 273 2.72 6.07 18.57
N TYR A 274 2.92 6.58 17.35
CA TYR A 274 2.50 7.94 17.00
C TYR A 274 1.00 8.11 17.21
N GLN A 275 0.18 7.19 16.71
CA GLN A 275 -1.26 7.27 16.87
C GLN A 275 -1.68 7.35 18.35
N ALA A 276 -1.01 6.60 19.22
CA ALA A 276 -1.35 6.56 20.63
C ALA A 276 -0.87 7.79 21.43
N THR A 277 0.19 8.46 20.97
CA THR A 277 0.92 9.44 21.80
C THR A 277 1.13 10.82 21.15
N GLY A 278 0.99 10.93 19.83
CA GLY A 278 1.43 12.06 19.02
C GLY A 278 2.96 12.18 18.87
N ASP A 279 3.72 11.20 19.38
CA ASP A 279 5.18 11.19 19.39
C ASP A 279 5.75 10.57 18.11
N HIS A 280 6.53 11.35 17.36
CA HIS A 280 7.19 10.95 16.11
C HIS A 280 8.65 10.47 16.32
N SER A 281 9.19 10.56 17.54
CA SER A 281 10.61 10.29 17.82
C SER A 281 11.03 8.84 17.55
N GLY A 282 10.10 7.88 17.68
CA GLY A 282 10.36 6.45 17.46
C GLY A 282 10.40 6.02 15.99
N MET A 283 10.11 6.91 15.03
CA MET A 283 10.01 6.55 13.61
C MET A 283 11.23 7.01 12.79
N LEU A 284 11.84 8.12 13.20
CA LEU A 284 13.00 8.74 12.55
C LEU A 284 14.18 7.76 12.33
N PRO A 285 14.59 6.92 13.31
CA PRO A 285 15.69 5.98 13.11
C PRO A 285 15.42 4.96 11.99
N HIS A 286 14.16 4.54 11.80
CA HIS A 286 13.82 3.54 10.81
C HIS A 286 13.84 4.09 9.38
N PHE A 287 13.39 5.33 9.16
CA PHE A 287 13.47 5.93 7.83
C PHE A 287 14.92 6.26 7.45
N LEU A 288 15.76 6.66 8.41
CA LEU A 288 17.18 6.95 8.17
C LEU A 288 17.95 5.76 7.58
N ASP A 289 17.60 4.53 7.96
CA ASP A 289 18.26 3.29 7.51
C ASP A 289 17.95 2.92 6.05
N PHE A 290 16.87 3.46 5.46
CA PHE A 290 16.37 3.03 4.15
C PHE A 290 16.38 4.10 3.06
N THR A 291 16.69 5.36 3.36
CA THR A 291 16.83 6.33 2.28
C THR A 291 18.17 6.17 1.55
N ALA A 292 18.19 6.38 0.25
CA ALA A 292 19.45 6.46 -0.50
C ALA A 292 20.36 7.59 0.01
N ALA A 293 21.68 7.44 -0.15
CA ALA A 293 22.64 8.51 0.10
C ALA A 293 22.25 9.79 -0.66
N GLU A 294 22.49 10.96 -0.07
CA GLU A 294 22.07 12.28 -0.57
C GLU A 294 22.26 12.41 -2.09
N ARG A 295 21.17 12.49 -2.85
CA ARG A 295 21.23 13.07 -4.20
C ARG A 295 21.17 14.58 -4.03
N THR A 296 22.12 15.28 -4.63
CA THR A 296 22.21 16.74 -4.57
C THR A 296 20.87 17.37 -4.96
N PRO A 297 20.32 18.34 -4.19
CA PRO A 297 19.02 18.94 -4.49
C PRO A 297 18.96 19.49 -5.91
N ARG A 298 17.79 19.39 -6.56
CA ARG A 298 17.52 20.16 -7.79
C ARG A 298 17.61 21.65 -7.45
N VAL A 299 18.58 22.32 -8.06
CA VAL A 299 18.76 23.78 -8.04
C VAL A 299 17.57 24.48 -8.71
#